data_AF-A0A1A0DGW9-F1
#
_entry.id   AF-A0A1A0DGW9-F1
#
_cell.length_a   1.000
_cell.length_b   1.000
_cell.length_c   1.000
_cell.angle_alpha   90.00
_cell.angle_beta   90.00
_cell.angle_gamma   90.00
#
_symmetry.space_group_name_H-M   'P 1'
#
loop_
_entity.id
_entity.type
_entity.pdbx_description
1 polymer ?
#
loop_
_entity_poly.entity_id
_entity_poly.type
_entity_poly.pdbx_seq_one_letter_code
_entity_poly.pdbx_strand_id
1 'polypeptide(L)'
;MYFSRKGHIVHAPRDVTPEWIGQNVRLALQTSESFTPIDGGSVNGDALIAMKAASNERRLAFWDDITASYGYKSRDVAWKKFDLVAAAWRFELTKDIELLSTKSSRGGAHSAWPTNRNEGRVFSVPIDAPDKDIGETVLKAFAKCEGPGKSTEPLFP
;
A
#
# COMPACT_ATOMS: atom_id res chain seq x y z
N MET A 1 7.46 6.34 -3.42
CA MET A 1 6.40 5.33 -3.63
C MET A 1 6.14 5.27 -5.13
N TYR A 2 6.22 4.08 -5.72
CA TYR A 2 5.91 3.86 -7.14
C TYR A 2 4.56 3.14 -7.24
N PHE A 3 3.82 3.45 -8.29
CA PHE A 3 2.57 2.79 -8.66
C PHE A 3 2.86 1.94 -9.90
N SER A 4 2.30 0.73 -9.93
CA SER A 4 2.29 -0.08 -11.14
C SER A 4 1.63 0.69 -12.28
N ARG A 5 2.21 0.65 -13.49
CA ARG A 5 1.67 1.42 -14.64
C ARG A 5 0.31 0.91 -15.07
N LYS A 6 0.08 -0.40 -14.94
CA LYS A 6 -1.17 -1.08 -15.34
C LYS A 6 -1.85 -1.84 -14.20
N GLY A 7 -1.22 -1.90 -13.03
CA GLY A 7 -1.75 -2.64 -11.89
C GLY A 7 -3.03 -2.06 -11.32
N HIS A 8 -3.77 -2.92 -10.62
CA HIS A 8 -5.02 -2.57 -9.96
C HIS A 8 -4.79 -1.50 -8.91
N ILE A 9 -5.70 -0.53 -8.89
CA ILE A 9 -5.71 0.56 -7.93
C ILE A 9 -7.15 0.99 -7.69
N VAL A 10 -7.50 1.24 -6.44
CA VAL A 10 -8.85 1.61 -6.04
C VAL A 10 -8.80 2.46 -4.78
N HIS A 11 -9.80 3.31 -4.60
CA HIS A 11 -10.14 3.92 -3.32
C HIS A 11 -11.62 3.69 -3.02
N ALA A 12 -11.95 3.69 -1.74
CA ALA A 12 -13.32 3.57 -1.27
C ALA A 12 -13.51 4.40 0.00
N PRO A 13 -14.76 4.78 0.33
CA PRO A 13 -15.10 5.34 1.64
C PRO A 13 -14.78 4.34 2.77
N ARG A 14 -14.84 4.80 4.02
CA ARG A 14 -14.39 4.00 5.19
C ARG A 14 -15.26 2.79 5.52
N ASP A 15 -16.49 2.74 5.03
CA ASP A 15 -17.49 1.71 5.33
C ASP A 15 -17.36 0.44 4.47
N VAL A 16 -16.12 0.06 4.12
CA VAL A 16 -15.83 -1.17 3.38
C VAL A 16 -15.70 -2.37 4.32
N THR A 17 -16.09 -3.55 3.83
CA THR A 17 -15.94 -4.79 4.59
C THR A 17 -14.51 -5.36 4.50
N PRO A 18 -14.09 -6.21 5.45
CA PRO A 18 -12.83 -6.94 5.34
C PRO A 18 -12.71 -7.73 4.02
N GLU A 19 -13.78 -8.36 3.55
CA GLU A 19 -13.80 -9.09 2.28
C GLU A 19 -13.44 -8.18 1.10
N TRP A 20 -14.02 -6.97 1.04
CA TRP A 20 -13.71 -6.01 0.00
C TRP A 20 -12.23 -5.59 0.06
N ILE A 21 -11.70 -5.34 1.27
CA ILE A 21 -10.29 -4.98 1.47
C ILE A 21 -9.39 -6.10 0.96
N GLY A 22 -9.62 -7.35 1.40
CA GLY A 22 -8.78 -8.48 1.04
C GLY A 22 -8.79 -8.78 -0.46
N GLN A 23 -9.97 -8.72 -1.09
CA GLN A 23 -10.10 -8.90 -2.54
C GLN A 23 -9.24 -7.89 -3.31
N ASN A 24 -9.32 -6.61 -2.93
CA ASN A 24 -8.59 -5.56 -3.62
C ASN A 24 -7.08 -5.59 -3.33
N VAL A 25 -6.67 -6.01 -2.14
CA VAL A 25 -5.25 -6.24 -1.81
C VAL A 25 -4.69 -7.41 -2.61
N ARG A 26 -5.40 -8.54 -2.68
CA ARG A 26 -4.98 -9.69 -3.50
C ARG A 26 -4.84 -9.28 -4.96
N LEU A 27 -5.85 -8.60 -5.51
CA LEU A 27 -5.84 -8.16 -6.90
C LEU A 27 -4.71 -7.17 -7.20
N ALA A 28 -4.43 -6.22 -6.28
CA ALA A 28 -3.31 -5.29 -6.42
C ALA A 28 -1.95 -6.00 -6.43
N LEU A 29 -1.76 -7.02 -5.58
CA LEU A 29 -0.53 -7.81 -5.56
C LEU A 29 -0.37 -8.66 -6.84
N GLN A 30 -1.43 -9.32 -7.29
CA GLN A 30 -1.43 -10.16 -8.50
C GLN A 30 -1.23 -9.37 -9.80
N THR A 31 -1.58 -8.08 -9.81
CA THR A 31 -1.40 -7.18 -10.96
C THR A 31 -0.21 -6.22 -10.79
N SER A 32 0.58 -6.41 -9.73
CA SER A 32 1.79 -5.64 -9.49
C SER A 32 2.85 -5.97 -10.55
N GLU A 33 3.46 -4.94 -11.12
CA GLU A 33 4.52 -5.11 -12.12
C GLU A 33 5.88 -5.28 -11.42
N SER A 34 6.62 -6.34 -11.75
CA SER A 34 8.05 -6.39 -11.46
C SER A 34 8.81 -5.67 -12.58
N PHE A 35 9.66 -4.73 -12.19
CA PHE A 35 10.54 -4.03 -13.13
C PHE A 35 11.98 -4.59 -13.12
N THR A 36 12.30 -5.41 -12.13
CA THR A 36 13.61 -6.06 -12.03
C THR A 36 13.59 -7.34 -12.86
N PRO A 37 14.53 -7.52 -13.79
CA PRO A 37 14.69 -8.78 -14.52
C PRO A 37 14.86 -9.95 -13.54
N ILE A 38 14.13 -11.05 -13.78
CA ILE A 38 14.15 -12.24 -12.92
C ILE A 38 15.53 -12.94 -12.98
N ASP A 39 16.24 -12.79 -14.09
CA ASP A 39 17.59 -13.31 -14.33
C ASP A 39 18.71 -12.52 -13.64
N GLY A 40 18.37 -11.47 -12.88
CA GLY A 40 19.34 -10.61 -12.21
C GLY A 40 20.11 -9.67 -13.15
N GLY A 41 19.66 -9.53 -14.41
CA GLY A 41 20.22 -8.60 -15.37
C GLY A 41 20.11 -7.13 -14.93
N SER A 42 20.95 -6.28 -15.52
CA SER A 42 20.92 -4.84 -15.28
C SER A 42 19.61 -4.22 -15.78
N VAL A 43 18.98 -3.39 -14.96
CA VAL A 43 17.81 -2.62 -15.37
C VAL A 43 18.21 -1.59 -16.43
N ASN A 44 17.53 -1.58 -17.57
CA ASN A 44 17.73 -0.54 -18.60
C ASN A 44 17.35 0.85 -18.04
N GLY A 45 18.29 1.80 -18.10
CA GLY A 45 18.14 3.13 -17.53
C GLY A 45 17.01 3.95 -18.15
N ASP A 46 16.92 3.98 -19.49
CA ASP A 46 15.87 4.74 -20.19
C ASP A 46 14.49 4.16 -19.92
N ALA A 47 14.39 2.82 -19.90
CA ALA A 47 13.17 2.13 -19.54
C ALA A 47 12.76 2.46 -18.09
N LEU A 48 13.73 2.54 -17.16
CA LEU A 48 13.48 2.92 -15.77
C LEU A 48 12.97 4.35 -15.66
N ILE A 49 13.55 5.29 -16.40
CA ILE A 49 13.10 6.69 -16.43
C ILE A 49 11.66 6.78 -16.94
N ALA A 50 11.37 6.13 -18.07
CA ALA A 50 10.02 6.09 -18.64
C ALA A 50 9.00 5.45 -17.68
N MET A 51 9.39 4.37 -17.00
CA MET A 51 8.54 3.72 -16.00
C MET A 51 8.25 4.67 -14.82
N LYS A 52 9.27 5.35 -14.28
CA LYS A 52 9.10 6.31 -13.19
C LYS A 52 8.18 7.47 -13.57
N ALA A 53 8.29 7.97 -14.80
CA ALA A 53 7.42 9.04 -15.30
C ALA A 53 5.96 8.59 -15.33
N ALA A 54 5.67 7.45 -15.98
CA ALA A 54 4.32 6.89 -16.07
C ALA A 54 3.76 6.51 -14.68
N SER A 55 4.59 5.96 -13.80
CA SER A 55 4.22 5.67 -12.42
C SER A 55 3.83 6.95 -11.67
N ASN A 56 4.57 8.04 -11.84
CA ASN A 56 4.28 9.29 -11.16
C ASN A 56 3.00 9.94 -11.67
N GLU A 57 2.76 9.91 -12.98
CA GLU A 57 1.52 10.40 -13.59
C GLU A 57 0.29 9.67 -13.02
N ARG A 58 0.32 8.33 -13.00
CA ARG A 58 -0.78 7.53 -12.43
C ARG A 58 -0.98 7.80 -10.93
N ARG A 59 0.11 7.96 -10.18
CA ARG A 59 0.05 8.33 -8.75
C ARG A 59 -0.62 9.68 -8.55
N LEU A 60 -0.28 10.68 -9.37
CA LEU A 60 -0.88 12.02 -9.27
C LEU A 60 -2.38 11.96 -9.59
N ALA A 61 -2.76 11.29 -10.67
CA ALA A 61 -4.17 11.12 -11.06
C ALA A 61 -5.00 10.44 -9.96
N PHE A 62 -4.47 9.39 -9.31
CA PHE A 62 -5.14 8.74 -8.20
C PHE A 62 -5.40 9.68 -7.01
N TRP A 63 -4.41 10.51 -6.65
CA TRP A 63 -4.59 11.47 -5.57
C TRP A 63 -5.49 12.65 -5.96
N ASP A 64 -5.53 13.03 -7.24
CA ASP A 64 -6.51 14.00 -7.74
C ASP A 64 -7.94 13.46 -7.58
N ASP A 65 -8.16 12.18 -7.92
CA ASP A 65 -9.45 11.51 -7.77
C ASP A 65 -9.90 11.42 -6.30
N ILE A 66 -9.01 11.00 -5.39
CA ILE A 66 -9.25 11.03 -3.93
C ILE A 66 -9.60 12.46 -3.47
N THR A 67 -8.86 13.45 -3.95
CA THR A 67 -9.05 14.85 -3.54
C THR A 67 -10.46 15.32 -3.92
N ALA A 68 -10.88 15.04 -5.15
CA ALA A 68 -12.21 15.38 -5.65
C ALA A 68 -13.32 14.58 -4.93
N SER A 69 -13.14 13.27 -4.81
CA SER A 69 -14.13 12.35 -4.23
C SER A 69 -14.45 12.64 -2.77
N TYR A 70 -13.47 13.08 -1.98
CA TYR A 70 -13.64 13.31 -0.54
C TYR A 70 -13.52 14.78 -0.11
N GLY A 71 -13.52 15.72 -1.07
CA GLY A 71 -13.58 17.16 -0.79
C GLY A 71 -12.33 17.73 -0.11
N TYR A 72 -11.15 17.15 -0.34
CA TYR A 72 -9.90 17.72 0.17
C TYR A 72 -9.55 19.02 -0.56
N LYS A 73 -8.97 19.98 0.16
CA LYS A 73 -8.56 21.27 -0.41
C LYS A 73 -7.42 21.16 -1.43
N SER A 74 -6.61 20.11 -1.34
CA SER A 74 -5.53 19.80 -2.28
C SER A 74 -5.01 18.38 -2.08
N ARG A 75 -4.34 17.84 -3.11
CA ARG A 75 -3.57 16.57 -3.02
C ARG A 75 -2.61 16.54 -1.85
N ASP A 76 -1.94 17.67 -1.60
CA ASP A 76 -0.98 17.84 -0.51
C ASP A 76 -1.61 17.66 0.88
N VAL A 77 -2.90 17.99 1.03
CA VAL A 77 -3.62 17.74 2.28
C VAL A 77 -4.07 16.28 2.34
N ALA A 78 -4.57 15.73 1.24
CA ALA A 78 -5.01 14.34 1.17
C ALA A 78 -3.88 13.35 1.51
N TRP A 79 -2.69 13.52 0.92
CA TRP A 79 -1.56 12.61 1.16
C TRP A 79 -0.82 12.85 2.49
N LYS A 80 -1.09 13.93 3.24
CA LYS A 80 -0.42 14.13 4.55
C LYS A 80 -1.15 13.46 5.70
N LYS A 81 -2.36 12.95 5.47
CA LYS A 81 -3.25 12.41 6.49
C LYS A 81 -3.65 10.97 6.20
N PHE A 82 -2.68 10.07 6.04
CA PHE A 82 -2.97 8.64 5.91
C PHE A 82 -2.04 7.80 6.77
N ASP A 83 -2.57 6.68 7.25
CA ASP A 83 -1.76 5.56 7.71
C ASP A 83 -1.39 4.70 6.50
N LEU A 84 -0.21 4.08 6.55
CA LEU A 84 0.27 3.23 5.45
C LEU A 84 0.60 1.84 5.98
N VAL A 85 0.07 0.83 5.33
CA VAL A 85 0.54 -0.56 5.43
C VAL A 85 1.19 -0.89 4.09
N ALA A 86 2.43 -1.37 4.14
CA ALA A 86 3.11 -1.89 2.95
C ALA A 86 2.80 -3.38 2.84
N ALA A 87 2.33 -3.82 1.67
CA ALA A 87 2.09 -5.22 1.37
C ALA A 87 3.13 -5.73 0.38
N ALA A 88 3.64 -6.94 0.60
CA ALA A 88 4.56 -7.61 -0.30
C ALA A 88 4.15 -9.08 -0.48
N TRP A 89 4.17 -9.54 -1.71
CA TRP A 89 4.07 -10.95 -2.06
C TRP A 89 4.98 -11.20 -3.25
N ARG A 90 5.78 -12.26 -3.19
CA ARG A 90 6.72 -12.60 -4.25
C ARG A 90 6.18 -13.82 -4.99
N PHE A 91 5.63 -13.59 -6.18
CA PHE A 91 5.09 -14.63 -7.05
C PHE A 91 6.06 -15.81 -7.17
N GLU A 92 5.57 -17.02 -6.93
CA GLU A 92 6.31 -18.30 -6.91
C GLU A 92 7.41 -18.45 -5.84
N LEU A 93 7.74 -17.40 -5.08
CA LEU A 93 8.78 -17.44 -4.05
C LEU A 93 8.23 -17.51 -2.63
N THR A 94 7.07 -16.90 -2.39
CA THR A 94 6.42 -16.92 -1.06
C THR A 94 4.97 -17.38 -1.17
N LYS A 95 4.51 -18.12 -0.15
CA LYS A 95 3.10 -18.52 0.00
C LYS A 95 2.26 -17.45 0.67
N ASP A 96 2.92 -16.57 1.42
CA ASP A 96 2.25 -15.58 2.26
C ASP A 96 2.44 -14.18 1.69
N ILE A 97 1.41 -13.36 1.91
CA ILE A 97 1.47 -11.90 1.86
C ILE A 97 2.07 -11.43 3.17
N GLU A 98 3.12 -10.63 3.08
CA GLU A 98 3.68 -9.89 4.22
C GLU A 98 3.07 -8.48 4.26
N LEU A 99 2.53 -8.11 5.42
CA LEU A 99 1.93 -6.81 5.70
C LEU A 99 2.73 -6.12 6.80
N LEU A 100 3.33 -4.98 6.45
CA LEU A 100 4.17 -4.19 7.35
C LEU A 100 3.44 -2.90 7.73
N SER A 101 3.16 -2.74 9.03
CA SER A 101 2.70 -1.45 9.56
C SER A 101 3.82 -0.42 9.49
N THR A 102 3.49 0.84 9.24
CA THR A 102 4.49 1.90 9.14
C THR A 102 4.38 2.93 10.25
N LYS A 103 5.45 3.69 10.42
CA LYS A 103 5.46 4.90 11.24
C LYS A 103 5.34 6.12 10.34
N SER A 104 4.33 6.96 10.56
CA SER A 104 4.14 8.23 9.86
C SER A 104 4.88 9.38 10.53
N SER A 105 5.16 10.44 9.77
CA SER A 105 5.68 11.72 10.26
C SER A 105 4.63 12.81 10.04
N ARG A 106 4.78 13.96 10.72
CA ARG A 106 3.90 15.13 10.49
C ARG A 106 3.93 15.64 9.05
N GLY A 107 4.98 15.32 8.30
CA GLY A 107 5.14 15.70 6.90
C GLY A 107 4.53 14.73 5.88
N GLY A 108 3.90 13.62 6.33
CA GLY A 108 3.36 12.58 5.45
C GLY A 108 4.38 11.56 4.94
N ALA A 109 5.64 11.64 5.39
CA ALA A 109 6.62 10.59 5.11
C ALA A 109 6.37 9.37 6.02
N HIS A 110 6.56 8.18 5.47
CA HIS A 110 6.41 6.91 6.17
C HIS A 110 7.75 6.18 6.23
N SER A 111 8.02 5.50 7.34
CA SER A 111 9.18 4.64 7.50
C SER A 111 8.78 3.26 7.99
N ALA A 112 9.47 2.23 7.50
CA ALA A 112 9.51 0.93 8.13
C ALA A 112 10.10 1.03 9.54
N TRP A 113 9.85 0.03 10.39
CA TRP A 113 10.47 0.01 11.71
C TRP A 113 11.89 -0.55 11.64
N PRO A 114 12.80 -0.09 12.52
CA PRO A 114 14.07 -0.76 12.74
C PRO A 114 13.87 -2.24 13.06
N THR A 115 14.76 -3.12 12.59
CA THR A 115 14.62 -4.58 12.73
C THR A 115 14.38 -5.02 14.18
N ASN A 116 15.04 -4.37 15.15
CA ASN A 116 14.88 -4.62 16.57
C ASN A 116 13.57 -4.07 17.18
N ARG A 117 12.69 -3.50 16.36
CA ARG A 117 11.38 -2.95 16.75
C ARG A 117 10.23 -3.40 15.85
N ASN A 118 10.45 -4.40 14.98
CA ASN A 118 9.43 -4.94 14.07
C ASN A 118 8.50 -5.98 14.72
N GLU A 119 8.76 -6.39 15.96
CA GLU A 119 7.91 -7.36 16.66
C GLU A 119 6.47 -6.84 16.79
N GLY A 120 5.51 -7.69 16.41
CA GLY A 120 4.08 -7.37 16.40
C GLY A 120 3.64 -6.32 15.37
N ARG A 121 4.49 -6.01 14.37
CA ARG A 121 4.25 -5.00 13.32
C ARG A 121 4.36 -5.54 11.89
N VAL A 122 4.83 -6.77 11.77
CA VAL A 122 4.80 -7.57 10.55
C VAL A 122 3.76 -8.66 10.72
N PHE A 123 2.87 -8.79 9.75
CA PHE A 123 1.80 -9.77 9.73
C PHE A 123 1.92 -10.59 8.45
N SER A 124 1.58 -11.87 8.54
CA SER A 124 1.58 -12.78 7.40
C SER A 124 0.21 -13.43 7.26
N VAL A 125 -0.25 -13.56 6.01
CA VAL A 125 -1.48 -14.27 5.67
C VAL A 125 -1.26 -14.97 4.31
N PRO A 126 -1.66 -16.24 4.14
CA PRO A 126 -1.53 -16.93 2.86
C PRO A 126 -2.24 -16.18 1.72
N ILE A 127 -1.64 -16.14 0.53
CA ILE A 127 -2.23 -15.47 -0.65
C ILE A 127 -3.56 -16.09 -1.09
N ASP A 128 -3.74 -17.38 -0.81
CA ASP A 128 -4.91 -18.20 -1.10
C ASP A 128 -5.92 -18.26 0.07
N ALA A 129 -5.64 -17.60 1.19
CA ALA A 129 -6.59 -17.46 2.29
C ALA A 129 -7.86 -16.72 1.81
N PRO A 130 -9.04 -16.94 2.43
CA PRO A 130 -10.25 -16.19 2.14
C PRO A 130 -10.03 -14.67 2.15
N ASP A 131 -10.74 -13.94 1.29
CA ASP A 131 -10.60 -12.47 1.20
C ASP A 131 -10.85 -11.79 2.55
N LYS A 132 -11.80 -12.31 3.34
CA LYS A 132 -12.06 -11.84 4.70
C LYS A 132 -10.80 -11.86 5.57
N ASP A 133 -10.06 -12.96 5.57
CA ASP A 133 -8.89 -13.15 6.44
C ASP A 133 -7.73 -12.24 6.04
N ILE A 134 -7.54 -12.04 4.73
CA ILE A 134 -6.59 -11.07 4.20
C ILE A 134 -6.99 -9.66 4.68
N GLY A 135 -8.26 -9.30 4.52
CA GLY A 135 -8.81 -8.02 4.97
C GLY A 135 -8.62 -7.78 6.47
N GLU A 136 -9.01 -8.73 7.31
CA GLU A 136 -8.83 -8.63 8.76
C GLU A 136 -7.36 -8.50 9.16
N THR A 137 -6.45 -9.14 8.43
CA THR A 137 -5.00 -9.02 8.67
C THR A 137 -4.50 -7.63 8.29
N VAL A 138 -4.99 -7.05 7.20
CA VAL A 138 -4.72 -5.65 6.82
C VAL A 138 -5.20 -4.70 7.91
N LEU A 139 -6.39 -4.91 8.48
CA LEU A 139 -6.92 -4.12 9.59
C LEU A 139 -6.04 -4.22 10.84
N LYS A 140 -5.59 -5.44 11.20
CA LYS A 140 -4.64 -5.65 12.30
C LYS A 140 -3.32 -4.91 12.07
N ALA A 141 -2.80 -4.92 10.85
CA ALA A 141 -1.58 -4.20 10.49
C ALA A 141 -1.76 -2.68 10.63
N PHE A 142 -2.87 -2.14 10.14
CA PHE A 142 -3.20 -0.72 10.29
C PHE A 142 -3.33 -0.29 11.76
N ALA A 143 -3.92 -1.12 12.62
CA ALA A 143 -4.03 -0.83 14.04
C ALA A 143 -2.65 -0.62 14.72
N LYS A 144 -1.59 -1.20 14.14
CA LYS A 144 -0.19 -1.06 14.58
C LYS A 144 0.58 0.07 13.89
N CYS A 145 -0.06 0.86 13.01
CA CYS A 145 0.54 2.08 12.52
C CYS A 145 0.68 3.09 13.66
N GLU A 146 1.75 3.87 13.65
CA GLU A 146 2.07 4.85 14.69
C GLU A 146 2.61 6.14 14.06
N GLY A 147 2.74 7.18 14.89
CA GLY A 147 3.44 8.41 14.51
C GLY A 147 2.58 9.65 14.69
N PRO A 148 3.20 10.84 14.73
CA PRO A 148 2.49 12.10 14.93
C PRO A 148 1.60 12.52 13.75
N GLY A 149 1.66 11.80 12.61
CA GLY A 149 0.75 11.97 11.47
C GLY A 149 -0.32 10.89 11.38
N LYS A 150 -0.40 9.98 12.36
CA LYS A 150 -1.39 8.89 12.41
C LYS A 150 -2.80 9.46 12.36
N SER A 151 -3.72 8.78 11.67
CA SER A 151 -5.14 9.11 11.77
C SER A 151 -5.58 9.02 13.24
N THR A 152 -6.17 10.11 13.76
CA THR A 152 -6.74 10.14 15.11
C THR A 152 -8.14 9.57 15.16
N GLU A 153 -8.77 9.41 14.00
CA GLU A 153 -10.05 8.74 13.89
C GLU A 153 -9.81 7.24 13.74
N PRO A 154 -10.57 6.39 14.47
CA PRO A 154 -10.49 4.95 14.30
C PRO A 154 -10.79 4.62 12.83
N LEU A 155 -10.00 3.71 12.26
CA LEU A 155 -10.10 3.36 10.85
C LEU A 155 -11.45 2.71 10.51
N PHE A 156 -12.12 2.13 11.50
CA PHE A 156 -13.43 1.47 11.41
C PHE A 156 -14.18 1.64 12.75
N PRO A 157 -15.53 1.66 12.76
CA PRO A 157 -16.32 1.60 13.99
C PRO A 157 -16.10 0.31 14.78
#